data_AF-A0A9C9GJ26-F1
#
_entry.id   AF-A0A9C9GJ26-F1
#
_cell.length_a   1.000
_cell.length_b   1.000
_cell.length_c   1.000
_cell.angle_alpha   90.00
_cell.angle_beta   90.00
_cell.angle_gamma   90.00
#
_symmetry.space_group_name_H-M   'P 1'
#
loop_
_entity.id
_entity.type
_entity.pdbx_description
1 polymer ?
#
loop_
_entity_poly.entity_id
_entity_poly.type
_entity_poly.pdbx_seq_one_letter_code
_entity_poly.pdbx_strand_id
1 'polypeptide(L)'
;MGSHGQWRLAPAYDLTCSSGINGEHTTAIVGEGRCPTQAHMFQVGEATGLKQVSMQRIIERVTASISRWGEWCKQVDITSISKFPANMQVL
;
A
#
# COMPACT_ATOMS: atom_id res chain seq x y z
N MET A 1 -21.32 5.58 9.20
CA MET A 1 -21.45 6.99 9.67
C MET A 1 -20.91 7.05 11.09
N GLY A 2 -20.19 8.11 11.49
CA GLY A 2 -19.80 8.27 12.89
C GLY A 2 -21.04 8.42 13.79
N SER A 3 -20.90 8.18 15.10
CA SER A 3 -21.96 8.33 16.12
C SER A 3 -22.63 9.72 16.14
N HIS A 4 -21.99 10.72 15.52
CA HIS A 4 -22.47 12.09 15.41
C HIS A 4 -22.77 12.50 13.96
N GLY A 5 -23.03 11.54 13.07
CA GLY A 5 -23.38 11.79 11.69
C GLY A 5 -22.22 12.26 10.79
N GLN A 6 -20.97 12.20 11.26
CA GLN A 6 -19.83 12.60 10.45
C GLN A 6 -19.43 11.52 9.44
N TRP A 7 -19.00 11.97 8.26
CA TRP A 7 -18.37 11.12 7.25
C TRP A 7 -17.04 10.57 7.76
N ARG A 8 -16.83 9.28 7.58
CA ARG A 8 -15.57 8.59 7.83
C ARG A 8 -15.37 7.56 6.74
N LEU A 9 -14.13 7.37 6.31
CA LEU A 9 -13.80 6.27 5.43
C LEU A 9 -14.11 4.96 6.13
N ALA A 10 -14.71 4.02 5.40
CA ALA A 10 -14.78 2.63 5.86
C ALA A 10 -13.36 2.07 5.93
N PRO A 11 -13.12 1.02 6.76
CA PRO A 11 -11.90 0.24 6.64
C PRO A 11 -11.69 -0.24 5.20
N ALA A 12 -10.44 -0.43 4.79
CA ALA A 12 -10.15 -1.06 3.51
C ALA A 12 -10.68 -2.51 3.50
N TYR A 13 -11.28 -2.92 2.39
CA TYR A 13 -11.82 -4.25 2.16
C TYR A 13 -11.49 -4.71 0.73
N ASP A 14 -11.76 -5.99 0.42
CA ASP A 14 -11.50 -6.60 -0.90
C ASP A 14 -10.03 -6.49 -1.37
N LEU A 15 -9.11 -6.75 -0.45
CA LEU A 15 -7.67 -6.75 -0.75
C LEU A 15 -7.28 -8.07 -1.39
N THR A 16 -7.12 -8.06 -2.72
CA THR A 16 -6.62 -9.19 -3.49
C THR A 16 -5.38 -8.78 -4.29
N CYS A 17 -4.41 -9.71 -4.41
CA CYS A 17 -3.24 -9.45 -5.23
C CYS A 17 -3.65 -9.55 -6.71
N SER A 18 -3.40 -8.49 -7.47
CA SER A 18 -3.72 -8.41 -8.89
C SER A 18 -2.56 -7.78 -9.65
N SER A 19 -2.24 -8.35 -10.82
CA SER A 19 -1.29 -7.74 -11.76
C SER A 19 -1.95 -6.68 -12.65
N GLY A 20 -3.26 -6.45 -12.50
CA GLY A 20 -3.99 -5.46 -13.28
C GLY A 20 -4.15 -5.81 -14.76
N ILE A 21 -4.68 -4.86 -15.53
CA ILE A 21 -4.88 -5.03 -16.98
C ILE A 21 -3.58 -4.63 -17.68
N ASN A 22 -3.00 -5.53 -18.48
CA ASN A 22 -1.72 -5.32 -19.16
C ASN A 22 -0.54 -4.97 -18.24
N GLY A 23 -0.60 -5.34 -16.96
CA GLY A 23 0.44 -4.99 -15.97
C GLY A 23 0.27 -3.60 -15.35
N GLU A 24 -0.85 -2.91 -15.61
CA GLU A 24 -1.13 -1.57 -15.08
C GLU A 24 -2.03 -1.64 -13.84
N HIS A 25 -1.71 -0.85 -12.82
CA HIS A 25 -2.57 -0.53 -11.71
C HIS A 25 -3.89 0.10 -12.20
N THR A 26 -5.00 -0.26 -11.55
CA THR A 26 -6.33 0.29 -11.87
C THR A 26 -6.42 1.81 -11.69
N THR A 27 -5.57 2.38 -10.83
CA THR A 27 -5.45 3.83 -10.62
C THR A 27 -3.99 4.22 -10.78
N ALA A 28 -3.72 5.10 -11.75
CA ALA A 28 -2.38 5.62 -12.00
C ALA A 28 -1.95 6.60 -10.90
N ILE A 29 -0.66 6.57 -10.56
CA ILE A 29 -0.04 7.45 -9.58
C ILE A 29 0.74 8.51 -10.37
N VAL A 30 0.24 9.75 -10.41
CA VAL A 30 0.77 10.83 -11.27
C VAL A 30 0.98 10.41 -12.73
N GLY A 31 0.05 9.62 -13.26
CA GLY A 31 0.10 9.11 -14.64
C GLY A 31 0.91 7.84 -14.83
N GLU A 32 1.66 7.37 -13.82
CA GLU A 32 2.37 6.09 -13.85
C GLU A 32 1.44 4.95 -13.36
N GLY A 33 1.19 3.98 -14.24
CA GLY A 33 0.33 2.84 -13.93
C GLY A 33 1.07 1.50 -13.85
N ARG A 34 2.27 1.36 -14.41
CA ARG A 34 2.95 0.07 -14.58
C ARG A 34 3.97 -0.21 -13.49
N CYS A 35 4.80 0.78 -13.20
CA CYS A 35 5.88 0.68 -12.23
C CYS A 35 5.95 1.94 -11.36
N PRO A 36 4.95 2.18 -10.47
CA PRO A 36 5.01 3.31 -9.56
C PRO A 36 6.22 3.23 -8.63
N THR A 37 6.86 4.37 -8.38
CA THR A 37 8.04 4.49 -7.51
C THR A 37 7.69 5.32 -6.27
N GLN A 38 8.58 5.33 -5.28
CA GLN A 38 8.44 6.22 -4.13
C GLN A 38 8.38 7.71 -4.53
N ALA A 39 9.10 8.11 -5.59
CA ALA A 39 9.03 9.48 -6.10
C ALA A 39 7.62 9.84 -6.57
N HIS A 40 6.94 8.92 -7.27
CA HIS A 40 5.54 9.11 -7.68
C HIS A 40 4.60 9.26 -6.47
N MET A 41 4.84 8.50 -5.39
CA MET A 41 4.07 8.62 -4.15
C MET A 41 4.28 9.98 -3.46
N PHE A 42 5.52 10.47 -3.41
CA PHE A 42 5.82 11.80 -2.88
C PHE A 42 5.13 12.90 -3.68
N GLN A 43 5.18 12.83 -5.01
CA GLN A 43 4.54 13.82 -5.88
C GLN A 43 3.01 13.89 -5.66
N VAL A 44 2.33 12.74 -5.53
CA VAL A 44 0.89 12.72 -5.18
C VAL A 44 0.65 13.33 -3.80
N GLY A 45 1.47 12.98 -2.81
CA GLY A 45 1.29 13.49 -1.46
C GLY A 45 1.54 15.00 -1.36
N GLU A 46 2.54 15.53 -2.05
CA GLU A 46 2.77 16.98 -2.16
C GLU A 46 1.57 17.69 -2.81
N ALA A 47 1.06 17.16 -3.93
CA ALA A 47 -0.10 17.70 -4.62
C ALA A 47 -1.39 17.70 -3.77
N THR A 48 -1.47 16.82 -2.76
CA THR A 48 -2.59 16.72 -1.82
C THR A 48 -2.36 17.45 -0.50
N GLY A 49 -1.23 18.14 -0.34
CA GLY A 49 -0.89 18.92 0.85
C GLY A 49 -0.32 18.11 2.02
N LEU A 50 0.13 16.88 1.78
CA LEU A 50 0.82 16.08 2.79
C LEU A 50 2.25 16.61 3.03
N LYS A 51 2.65 16.66 4.30
CA LYS A 51 4.03 16.99 4.67
C LYS A 51 4.96 15.82 4.36
N GLN A 52 6.17 16.09 3.88
CA GLN A 52 7.18 15.08 3.55
C GLN A 52 7.43 14.08 4.68
N VAL A 53 7.55 14.57 5.92
CA VAL A 53 7.71 13.71 7.11
C VAL A 53 6.53 12.75 7.31
N SER A 54 5.31 13.18 6.99
CA SER A 54 4.11 12.31 7.09
C SER A 54 4.12 11.24 6.02
N MET A 55 4.49 11.58 4.78
CA MET A 55 4.63 10.63 3.68
C MET A 55 5.69 9.58 3.97
N GLN A 56 6.89 10.02 4.39
CA GLN A 56 7.99 9.13 4.75
C GLN A 56 7.56 8.13 5.82
N ARG A 57 6.92 8.61 6.89
CA ARG A 57 6.43 7.76 7.97
C ARG A 57 5.37 6.76 7.52
N ILE A 58 4.50 7.12 6.57
CA ILE A 58 3.49 6.20 6.03
C ILE A 58 4.19 5.08 5.25
N ILE A 59 5.10 5.42 4.34
CA ILE A 59 5.85 4.47 3.53
C ILE A 59 6.65 3.52 4.44
N GLU A 60 7.40 4.05 5.40
CA GLU A 60 8.18 3.25 6.35
C GLU A 60 7.31 2.27 7.14
N ARG A 61 6.14 2.70 7.63
CA ARG A 61 5.23 1.82 8.39
C ARG A 61 4.70 0.69 7.54
N VAL A 62 4.36 0.96 6.27
CA VAL A 62 3.87 -0.07 5.35
C VAL A 62 5.00 -1.03 4.99
N THR A 63 6.18 -0.54 4.63
CA THR A 63 7.35 -1.38 4.30
C THR A 63 7.77 -2.24 5.49
N ALA A 64 7.83 -1.68 6.70
CA ALA A 64 8.12 -2.42 7.92
C ALA A 64 7.04 -3.46 8.27
N SER A 65 5.79 -3.21 7.87
CA SER A 65 4.67 -4.16 8.03
C SER A 65 4.64 -5.23 6.93
N ILE A 66 5.33 -5.04 5.81
CA ILE A 66 5.49 -6.07 4.78
C ILE A 66 6.72 -6.94 5.10
N SER A 67 7.80 -6.33 5.58
CA SER A 67 9.07 -7.03 5.81
C SER A 67 8.99 -8.19 6.79
N ARG A 68 8.07 -8.14 7.75
CA ARG A 68 7.90 -9.23 8.73
C ARG A 68 6.85 -10.25 8.29
N TRP A 69 6.44 -10.31 6.98
CA TRP A 69 5.20 -10.99 6.51
C TRP A 69 5.03 -12.38 7.13
N GLY A 70 6.13 -13.13 7.14
CA GLY A 70 6.19 -14.46 7.73
C GLY A 70 5.91 -14.53 9.25
N GLU A 71 6.25 -13.50 10.03
CA GLU A 71 5.87 -13.40 11.45
C GLU A 71 4.36 -13.33 11.62
N TRP A 72 3.66 -12.50 10.84
CA TRP A 72 2.20 -12.42 10.94
C TRP A 72 1.55 -13.71 10.45
N CYS A 73 2.03 -14.30 9.35
CA CYS A 73 1.53 -15.60 8.89
C CYS A 73 1.65 -16.69 9.97
N LYS A 74 2.80 -16.76 10.66
CA LYS A 74 3.02 -17.71 11.77
C LYS A 74 2.06 -17.49 12.94
N GLN A 75 1.73 -16.23 13.27
CA GLN A 75 0.82 -15.93 14.38
C GLN A 75 -0.61 -16.42 14.15
N VAL A 76 -0.99 -16.68 12.91
CA VAL A 76 -2.34 -17.13 12.52
C VAL A 76 -2.31 -18.48 11.79
N ASP A 77 -1.25 -19.27 11.98
CA ASP A 77 -1.08 -20.62 11.44
C ASP A 77 -1.16 -20.73 9.89
N ILE A 78 -0.81 -19.68 9.16
CA ILE A 78 -0.69 -19.70 7.70
C ILE A 78 0.67 -20.30 7.31
N THR A 79 0.64 -21.51 6.75
CA THR A 79 1.84 -22.31 6.40
C THR A 79 2.30 -22.14 4.95
N SER A 80 1.42 -21.68 4.05
CA SER A 80 1.78 -21.36 2.66
C SER A 80 2.35 -19.95 2.57
N ILE A 81 3.68 -19.84 2.55
CA ILE A 81 4.38 -18.57 2.42
C ILE A 81 4.61 -18.30 0.93
N SER A 82 3.58 -17.82 0.21
CA SER A 82 3.86 -17.02 -0.98
C SER A 82 4.50 -15.72 -0.47
N LYS A 83 5.76 -15.45 -0.86
CA LYS A 83 6.41 -14.17 -0.54
C LYS A 83 5.47 -13.04 -0.95
N PHE A 84 5.24 -12.08 -0.06
CA PHE A 84 4.39 -10.93 -0.32
C PHE A 84 5.26 -9.66 -0.36
N PRO A 85 5.37 -8.99 -1.53
CA PRO A 85 5.01 -9.46 -2.87
C PRO A 85 6.03 -10.47 -3.41
N ALA A 86 5.62 -11.34 -4.34
CA ALA A 86 6.45 -12.44 -4.82
C ALA A 86 7.74 -11.99 -5.53
N ASN A 87 7.79 -10.73 -6.00
CA ASN A 87 8.87 -10.17 -6.82
C ASN A 87 9.25 -8.71 -6.48
N MET A 88 8.97 -8.20 -5.27
CA MET A 88 9.33 -6.82 -4.93
C MET A 88 10.82 -6.73 -4.60
N GLN A 89 11.59 -6.04 -5.43
CA GLN A 89 12.82 -5.40 -4.95
C GLN A 89 12.36 -4.34 -3.96
N VAL A 90 12.74 -4.49 -2.69
CA VAL A 90 12.49 -3.47 -1.67
C VAL A 90 13.06 -2.16 -2.21
N LEU A 91 12.21 -1.12 -2.22
CA LEU A 91 12.59 0.26 -2.58
C LEU A 91 13.79 0.72 -1.75
#